data_AF-A0A522Z203-F1
#
_entry.id   AF-A0A522Z203-F1
#
_cell.length_a   1.000
_cell.length_b   1.000
_cell.length_c   1.000
_cell.angle_alpha   90.00
_cell.angle_beta   90.00
_cell.angle_gamma   90.00
#
_symmetry.space_group_name_H-M   'P 1'
#
loop_
_entity.id
_entity.type
_entity.pdbx_description
1 polymer ?
#
loop_
_entity_poly.entity_id
_entity_poly.type
_entity_poly.pdbx_seq_one_letter_code
_entity_poly.pdbx_strand_id
1 'polypeptide(L)'
;MSLDEARSFVENLISSGKGDYGRLNHILTVLKEGRSLYDSDKKYLDAKLAAEISVPQKPLVEESLTVKVQNLINSGNGDTGRLQFILDSLQQGKTLYRSDQTYLENKIGEKLNLHSLNQQPDTTNTIENLKSQVLLANQKITNLELVLNEKISHLGD
;
A
#
# COMPACT_ATOMS: atom_id res chain seq x y z
N MET A 1 29.44 2.35 13.42
CA MET A 1 29.66 3.41 12.42
C MET A 1 31.07 3.96 12.61
N SER A 2 31.88 3.98 11.56
CA SER A 2 33.21 4.60 11.56
C SER A 2 33.11 6.13 11.48
N LEU A 3 34.20 6.85 11.75
CA LEU A 3 34.24 8.32 11.68
C LEU A 3 33.88 8.83 10.26
N ASP A 4 34.38 8.14 9.23
CA ASP A 4 34.14 8.53 7.84
C ASP A 4 32.72 8.21 7.38
N GLU A 5 32.12 7.12 7.89
CA GLU A 5 30.71 6.82 7.70
C GLU A 5 29.81 7.88 8.36
N ALA A 6 30.16 8.34 9.58
CA ALA A 6 29.42 9.38 10.28
C ALA A 6 29.49 10.73 9.56
N ARG A 7 30.66 11.10 9.04
CA ARG A 7 30.84 12.32 8.24
C ARG A 7 30.01 12.28 6.97
N SER A 8 30.10 11.19 6.21
CA SER A 8 29.33 11.00 4.97
C SER A 8 27.82 11.04 5.24
N PHE A 9 27.37 10.44 6.34
CA PHE A 9 25.97 10.45 6.75
C PHE A 9 25.46 11.88 7.03
N VAL A 10 26.24 12.69 7.76
CA VAL A 10 25.89 14.08 8.07
C VAL A 10 25.88 14.95 6.82
N GLU A 11 26.86 14.80 5.92
CA GLU A 11 26.90 15.50 4.64
C GLU A 11 25.67 15.20 3.77
N ASN A 12 25.21 13.95 3.77
CA ASN A 12 23.97 13.54 3.09
C ASN A 12 22.71 14.15 3.72
N LEU A 13 22.63 14.25 5.05
CA LEU A 13 21.49 14.92 5.71
C LEU A 13 21.42 16.41 5.38
N ILE A 14 22.57 17.08 5.27
CA ILE A 14 22.65 18.49 4.89
C ILE A 14 22.22 18.69 3.44
N SER A 15 22.78 17.91 2.51
CA SER A 15 22.48 18.04 1.09
C SER A 15 21.03 17.68 0.74
N SER A 16 20.43 16.75 1.48
CA SER A 16 19.02 16.35 1.33
C SER A 16 18.02 17.22 2.13
N GLY A 17 18.50 18.18 2.92
CA GLY A 17 17.65 19.04 3.75
C GLY A 17 16.92 18.30 4.89
N LYS A 18 17.41 17.11 5.28
CA LYS A 18 16.73 16.22 6.24
C LYS A 18 17.14 16.47 7.69
N GLY A 19 17.11 17.71 8.15
CA GLY A 19 17.35 18.03 9.55
C GLY A 19 17.59 19.51 9.82
N ASP A 20 17.95 19.81 11.07
CA ASP A 20 18.39 21.13 11.46
C ASP A 20 19.78 21.42 10.87
N TYR A 21 19.83 22.33 9.90
CA TYR A 21 21.04 22.70 9.18
C TYR A 21 22.14 23.23 10.11
N GLY A 22 21.77 24.11 11.05
CA GLY A 22 22.73 24.72 11.98
C GLY A 22 23.38 23.65 12.87
N ARG A 23 22.56 22.74 13.39
CA ARG A 23 23.02 21.62 14.20
C ARG A 23 23.87 20.63 13.40
N LEU A 24 23.47 20.27 12.18
CA LEU A 24 24.23 19.36 11.33
C LEU A 24 25.60 19.94 10.93
N ASN A 25 25.66 21.25 10.64
CA ASN A 25 26.95 21.93 10.38
C ASN A 25 27.87 21.92 11.60
N HIS A 26 27.31 22.13 12.80
CA HIS A 26 28.08 22.01 14.04
C HIS A 26 28.67 20.61 14.19
N ILE A 27 27.83 19.58 14.07
CA ILE A 27 28.22 18.17 14.15
C ILE A 27 29.31 17.84 13.12
N LEU A 28 29.16 18.28 11.86
CA LEU A 28 30.14 18.04 10.80
C LEU A 28 31.50 18.66 11.14
N THR A 29 31.51 19.86 11.71
CA THR A 29 32.74 20.55 12.14
C THR A 29 33.45 19.76 13.24
N VAL A 30 32.71 19.34 14.27
CA VAL A 30 33.23 18.53 15.39
C VAL A 30 33.82 17.21 14.89
N LEU A 31 33.15 16.54 13.94
CA LEU A 31 33.64 15.31 13.32
C LEU A 31 34.89 15.55 12.47
N LYS A 32 35.00 16.66 11.73
CA LYS A 32 36.19 17.01 10.92
C LYS A 32 37.42 17.26 11.78
N GLU A 33 37.24 17.87 12.94
CA GLU A 33 38.29 18.10 13.94
C GLU A 33 38.69 16.83 14.72
N GLY A 34 38.00 15.71 14.49
CA GLY A 34 38.28 14.43 15.17
C GLY A 34 37.86 14.42 16.65
N ARG A 35 36.98 15.35 17.04
CA ARG A 35 36.47 15.45 18.42
C ARG A 35 35.25 14.55 18.62
N SER A 36 35.04 14.11 19.85
CA SER A 36 33.85 13.35 20.24
C SER A 36 32.61 14.26 20.28
N LEU A 37 31.50 13.78 19.76
CA LEU A 37 30.20 14.46 19.82
C LEU A 37 29.65 14.50 21.26
N TYR A 38 28.86 15.53 21.56
CA TYR A 38 28.01 15.57 22.74
C TYR A 38 26.91 14.50 22.65
N ASP A 39 26.43 14.02 23.79
CA ASP A 39 25.42 12.96 23.83
C ASP A 39 24.08 13.38 23.21
N SER A 40 23.75 14.66 23.29
CA SER A 40 22.60 15.25 22.57
C SER A 40 22.73 15.06 21.07
N ASP A 41 23.92 15.27 20.51
CA ASP A 41 24.19 15.19 19.08
C ASP A 41 24.30 13.74 18.61
N LYS A 42 24.86 12.84 19.44
CA LYS A 42 24.78 11.39 19.21
C LYS A 42 23.33 10.93 19.11
N LYS A 43 22.50 11.26 20.11
CA LYS A 43 21.06 10.91 20.10
C LYS A 43 20.33 11.48 18.90
N TYR A 44 20.69 12.68 18.47
CA TYR A 44 20.11 13.30 17.28
C TYR A 44 20.49 12.55 16.01
N LEU A 45 21.76 12.18 15.84
CA LEU A 45 22.20 11.35 14.72
C LEU A 45 21.60 9.95 14.76
N ASP A 46 21.50 9.32 15.94
CA ASP A 46 20.86 8.01 16.09
C ASP A 46 19.39 8.07 15.68
N ALA A 47 18.66 9.13 16.04
CA ALA A 47 17.28 9.33 15.60
C ALA A 47 17.17 9.54 14.08
N LYS A 48 18.11 10.29 13.49
CA LYS A 48 18.17 10.48 12.03
C LYS A 48 18.54 9.21 11.31
N LEU A 49 19.48 8.45 11.85
CA LEU A 49 19.93 7.19 11.32
C LEU A 49 18.81 6.15 11.42
N ALA A 50 18.06 6.11 12.52
CA ALA A 50 16.87 5.28 12.63
C ALA A 50 15.79 5.67 11.61
N ALA A 51 15.66 6.95 11.28
CA ALA A 51 14.75 7.42 10.22
C ALA A 51 15.23 7.07 8.80
N GLU A 52 16.54 7.04 8.54
CA GLU A 52 17.12 6.67 7.24
C GLU A 52 17.29 5.14 7.06
N ILE A 53 17.61 4.41 8.13
CA ILE A 53 17.69 2.93 8.19
C ILE A 53 16.31 2.30 8.38
N SER A 54 15.26 3.10 8.55
CA SER A 54 13.92 2.59 8.28
C SER A 54 13.85 2.19 6.79
N VAL A 55 14.24 0.96 6.37
CA VAL A 55 13.34 -0.20 6.33
C VAL A 55 12.01 0.27 6.86
N PRO A 56 11.03 0.57 5.97
CA PRO A 56 9.87 1.36 6.29
C PRO A 56 9.47 1.03 7.72
N GLN A 57 9.57 2.00 8.64
CA GLN A 57 8.95 1.83 9.97
C GLN A 57 7.66 1.14 9.63
N LYS A 58 7.47 -0.11 10.12
CA LYS A 58 6.31 -0.95 9.83
C LYS A 58 5.22 0.06 9.68
N PRO A 59 4.71 0.33 8.46
CA PRO A 59 3.70 1.34 8.42
C PRO A 59 2.69 0.78 9.42
N LEU A 60 1.96 1.63 10.12
CA LEU A 60 0.61 1.21 10.41
C LEU A 60 -0.10 1.04 9.03
N VAL A 61 0.43 0.19 8.13
CA VAL A 61 -0.33 -0.73 7.34
C VAL A 61 -1.11 -1.38 8.46
N GLU A 62 -2.39 -1.08 8.52
CA GLU A 62 -3.30 -2.10 9.00
C GLU A 62 -2.80 -3.41 8.41
N GLU A 63 -2.13 -4.23 9.24
CA GLU A 63 -1.62 -5.50 8.81
C GLU A 63 -2.83 -6.19 8.20
N SER A 64 -2.76 -6.47 6.88
CA SER A 64 -3.96 -6.80 6.14
C SER A 64 -4.62 -8.00 6.82
N LEU A 65 -5.94 -8.06 6.79
CA LEU A 65 -6.67 -9.10 7.51
C LEU A 65 -6.12 -10.51 7.19
N THR A 66 -5.69 -10.72 5.95
CA THR A 66 -5.00 -11.92 5.46
C THR A 66 -3.72 -12.24 6.26
N VAL A 67 -2.86 -11.25 6.52
CA VAL A 67 -1.62 -11.45 7.31
C VAL A 67 -1.95 -11.75 8.77
N LYS A 68 -2.94 -11.06 9.35
CA LYS A 68 -3.41 -11.33 10.72
C LYS A 68 -3.95 -12.77 10.85
N VAL A 69 -4.74 -13.23 9.89
CA VAL A 69 -5.25 -14.61 9.84
C VAL A 69 -4.11 -15.62 9.67
N GLN A 70 -3.15 -15.34 8.79
CA GLN A 70 -1.98 -16.20 8.60
C GLN A 70 -1.15 -16.35 9.88
N ASN A 71 -1.00 -15.27 10.66
CA ASN A 71 -0.31 -15.30 11.94
C ASN A 71 -1.05 -16.15 12.97
N LEU A 72 -2.40 -16.11 13.00
CA LEU A 72 -3.19 -16.99 13.86
C LEU A 72 -2.99 -18.47 13.51
N ILE A 73 -2.90 -18.80 12.23
CA ILE A 73 -2.59 -20.17 11.76
C ILE A 73 -1.21 -20.59 12.20
N ASN A 74 -0.19 -19.77 11.92
CA ASN A 74 1.21 -20.10 12.21
C ASN A 74 1.49 -20.21 13.71
N SER A 75 0.78 -19.45 14.54
CA SER A 75 0.89 -19.50 16.00
C SER A 75 0.02 -20.59 16.63
N GLY A 76 -0.80 -21.32 15.85
CA GLY A 76 -1.76 -22.29 16.36
C GLY A 76 -2.85 -21.66 17.24
N ASN A 77 -3.09 -20.35 17.13
CA ASN A 77 -4.08 -19.64 17.94
C ASN A 77 -5.45 -19.63 17.27
N GLY A 78 -6.14 -20.76 17.32
CA GLY A 78 -7.49 -20.89 16.83
C GLY A 78 -7.79 -22.27 16.26
N ASP A 79 -8.90 -22.36 15.54
CA ASP A 79 -9.29 -23.52 14.78
C ASP A 79 -8.63 -23.40 13.40
N THR A 80 -7.61 -24.21 13.16
CA THR A 80 -6.80 -24.15 11.93
C THR A 80 -7.64 -24.34 10.68
N GLY A 81 -8.63 -25.25 10.70
CA GLY A 81 -9.49 -25.51 9.55
C GLY A 81 -10.36 -24.29 9.22
N ARG A 82 -10.95 -23.68 10.24
CA ARG A 82 -11.72 -22.45 10.11
C ARG A 82 -10.88 -21.27 9.65
N LEU A 83 -9.69 -21.08 10.24
CA LEU A 83 -8.77 -20.01 9.86
C LEU A 83 -8.29 -20.16 8.41
N GLN A 84 -8.03 -21.39 7.95
CA GLN A 84 -7.67 -21.65 6.56
C GLN A 84 -8.81 -21.30 5.61
N PHE A 85 -10.05 -21.72 5.94
CA PHE A 85 -11.23 -21.36 5.14
C PHE A 85 -11.44 -19.84 5.04
N ILE A 86 -11.23 -19.12 6.14
CA ILE A 86 -11.30 -17.66 6.18
C ILE A 86 -10.21 -17.03 5.30
N LEU A 87 -8.98 -17.54 5.39
CA LEU A 87 -7.84 -17.06 4.61
C LEU A 87 -8.11 -17.21 3.10
N ASP A 88 -8.58 -18.39 2.69
CA ASP A 88 -8.90 -18.70 1.29
C ASP A 88 -10.04 -17.78 0.78
N SER A 89 -11.04 -17.52 1.63
CA SER A 89 -12.16 -16.62 1.32
C SER A 89 -11.69 -15.18 1.13
N LEU A 90 -10.79 -14.69 1.98
CA LEU A 90 -10.20 -13.35 1.86
C LEU A 90 -9.33 -13.21 0.61
N GLN A 91 -8.53 -14.22 0.28
CA GLN A 91 -7.70 -14.23 -0.94
C GLN A 91 -8.54 -14.22 -2.21
N GLN A 92 -9.75 -14.81 -2.17
CA GLN A 92 -10.72 -14.77 -3.25
C GLN A 92 -11.55 -13.47 -3.29
N GLY A 93 -11.30 -12.52 -2.39
CA GLY A 93 -12.05 -11.27 -2.29
C GLY A 93 -13.51 -11.46 -1.85
N LYS A 94 -13.83 -12.58 -1.19
CA LYS A 94 -15.18 -12.86 -0.68
C LYS A 94 -15.41 -12.15 0.65
N THR A 95 -16.67 -11.81 0.90
CA THR A 95 -17.09 -11.30 2.20
C THR A 95 -17.10 -12.43 3.23
N LEU A 96 -16.69 -12.12 4.46
CA LEU A 96 -16.72 -13.08 5.57
C LEU A 96 -18.11 -13.16 6.18
N TYR A 97 -18.53 -14.36 6.59
CA TYR A 97 -19.73 -14.52 7.40
C TYR A 97 -19.58 -13.77 8.73
N ARG A 98 -20.69 -13.27 9.29
CA ARG A 98 -20.70 -12.57 10.58
C ARG A 98 -20.07 -13.41 11.70
N SER A 99 -20.33 -14.71 11.70
CA SER A 99 -19.72 -15.66 12.64
C SER A 99 -18.19 -15.67 12.55
N ASP A 100 -17.63 -15.56 11.35
CA ASP A 100 -16.19 -15.55 11.09
C ASP A 100 -15.58 -14.19 11.42
N GLN A 101 -16.28 -13.10 11.14
CA GLN A 101 -15.87 -11.76 11.57
C GLN A 101 -15.75 -11.70 13.10
N THR A 102 -16.80 -12.08 13.83
CA THR A 102 -16.79 -12.10 15.30
C THR A 102 -15.72 -13.05 15.85
N TYR A 103 -15.47 -14.17 15.18
CA TYR A 103 -14.40 -15.08 15.55
C TYR A 103 -13.02 -14.43 15.45
N LEU A 104 -12.73 -13.72 14.35
CA LEU A 104 -11.48 -13.00 14.16
C LEU A 104 -11.33 -11.82 15.12
N GLU A 105 -12.39 -11.04 15.35
CA GLU A 105 -12.38 -9.94 16.32
C GLU A 105 -11.98 -10.44 17.72
N ASN A 106 -12.54 -11.57 18.14
CA ASN A 106 -12.21 -12.19 19.42
C ASN A 106 -10.76 -12.70 19.47
N LYS A 107 -10.20 -13.14 18.34
CA LYS A 107 -8.84 -13.68 18.26
C LYS A 107 -7.77 -12.61 18.13
N ILE A 108 -8.07 -11.55 17.40
CA ILE A 108 -7.15 -10.44 17.13
C ILE A 108 -7.22 -9.40 18.26
N GLY A 109 -8.34 -9.33 18.98
CA GLY A 109 -8.52 -8.40 20.10
C GLY A 109 -8.89 -6.98 19.65
N GLU A 110 -9.33 -6.81 18.42
CA GLU A 110 -9.75 -5.53 17.83
C GLU A 110 -11.01 -5.72 16.98
N LYS A 111 -11.82 -4.67 16.84
CA LYS A 111 -12.94 -4.68 15.90
C LYS A 111 -12.42 -4.57 14.47
N LEU A 112 -12.94 -5.42 13.59
CA LEU A 112 -12.54 -5.39 12.19
C LEU A 112 -13.31 -4.28 11.46
N ASN A 113 -12.62 -3.25 10.99
CA ASN A 113 -13.18 -2.26 10.07
C ASN A 113 -13.16 -2.82 8.64
N LEU A 114 -14.12 -3.70 8.30
CA LEU A 114 -14.26 -4.24 6.93
C LEU A 114 -14.81 -3.22 5.91
N HIS A 115 -14.86 -1.92 6.24
CA HIS A 115 -15.35 -0.88 5.32
C HIS A 115 -14.56 -0.80 4.00
N SER A 116 -13.30 -1.24 3.98
CA SER A 116 -12.44 -1.26 2.79
C SER A 116 -12.54 -2.53 1.93
N LEU A 117 -13.18 -3.60 2.43
CA LEU A 117 -13.49 -4.82 1.67
C LEU A 117 -14.91 -4.79 1.07
N ASN A 118 -15.65 -3.71 1.34
CA ASN A 118 -17.02 -3.46 0.88
C ASN A 118 -17.11 -2.72 -0.46
N GLN A 119 -16.01 -2.52 -1.18
CA GLN A 119 -16.13 -2.38 -2.63
C GLN A 119 -16.43 -3.78 -3.18
N GLN A 120 -17.70 -4.17 -3.14
CA GLN A 120 -18.29 -4.71 -4.36
C GLN A 120 -17.75 -3.79 -5.48
N PRO A 121 -17.11 -4.29 -6.56
CA PRO A 121 -17.07 -3.46 -7.76
C PRO A 121 -18.52 -3.04 -7.95
N ASP A 122 -18.84 -1.74 -7.91
CA ASP A 122 -20.21 -1.27 -8.03
C ASP A 122 -20.79 -1.97 -9.26
N THR A 123 -21.51 -3.07 -9.05
CA THR A 123 -21.94 -3.93 -10.16
C THR A 123 -22.95 -3.13 -10.94
N THR A 124 -23.66 -2.23 -10.28
CA THR A 124 -24.50 -1.20 -10.89
C THR A 124 -23.68 -0.24 -11.78
N ASN A 125 -22.60 0.38 -11.31
CA ASN A 125 -21.78 1.27 -12.17
C ASN A 125 -21.08 0.49 -13.30
N THR A 126 -20.66 -0.74 -13.05
CA THR A 126 -20.03 -1.62 -14.05
C THR A 126 -21.04 -2.07 -15.09
N ILE A 127 -22.25 -2.48 -14.69
CA ILE A 127 -23.34 -2.87 -15.59
C ILE A 127 -23.84 -1.67 -16.38
N GLU A 128 -24.00 -0.49 -15.77
CA GLU A 128 -24.41 0.72 -16.49
C GLU A 128 -23.32 1.20 -17.47
N ASN A 129 -22.04 1.08 -17.09
CA ASN A 129 -20.93 1.36 -17.99
C ASN A 129 -20.88 0.35 -19.16
N LEU A 130 -21.02 -0.96 -18.88
CA LEU A 130 -21.09 -2.00 -19.90
C LEU A 130 -22.29 -1.82 -20.83
N LYS A 131 -23.48 -1.50 -20.30
CA LYS A 131 -24.66 -1.15 -21.11
C LYS A 131 -24.40 0.06 -22.00
N SER A 132 -23.76 1.09 -21.47
CA SER A 132 -23.40 2.30 -22.22
C SER A 132 -22.40 1.99 -23.33
N GLN A 133 -21.39 1.15 -23.06
CA GLN A 133 -20.43 0.69 -24.07
C GLN A 133 -21.09 -0.15 -25.16
N VAL A 134 -22.00 -1.08 -24.79
CA VAL A 134 -22.76 -1.90 -25.74
C VAL A 134 -23.67 -1.03 -26.60
N LEU A 135 -24.35 -0.05 -26.02
CA LEU A 135 -25.18 0.90 -26.77
C LEU A 135 -24.35 1.69 -27.80
N LEU A 136 -23.18 2.20 -27.38
CA LEU A 136 -22.26 2.92 -28.27
C LEU A 136 -21.71 2.01 -29.37
N ALA A 137 -21.37 0.76 -29.05
CA ALA A 137 -20.91 -0.21 -30.02
C ALA A 137 -21.98 -0.51 -31.08
N ASN A 138 -23.24 -0.70 -30.67
CA ASN A 138 -24.35 -0.91 -31.59
C ASN A 138 -24.58 0.29 -32.52
N GLN A 139 -24.52 1.52 -31.98
CA GLN A 139 -24.62 2.74 -32.80
C GLN A 139 -23.49 2.81 -33.84
N LYS A 140 -22.26 2.47 -33.45
CA LYS A 140 -21.12 2.43 -34.39
C LYS A 140 -21.32 1.38 -35.47
N ILE A 141 -21.83 0.20 -35.13
CA ILE A 141 -22.14 -0.86 -36.09
C ILE A 141 -23.17 -0.35 -37.11
N THR A 142 -24.28 0.22 -36.64
CA THR A 142 -25.31 0.78 -37.54
C THR A 142 -24.74 1.86 -38.46
N ASN A 143 -23.89 2.75 -37.95
CA ASN A 143 -23.26 3.77 -38.78
C ASN A 143 -22.32 3.17 -39.85
N LEU A 144 -21.57 2.13 -39.49
CA LEU A 144 -20.69 1.45 -40.44
C LEU A 144 -21.49 0.70 -41.50
N GLU A 145 -22.62 0.09 -41.14
CA GLU A 145 -23.55 -0.55 -42.08
C GLU A 145 -24.11 0.47 -43.09
N LEU A 146 -24.48 1.67 -42.63
CA LEU A 146 -24.94 2.75 -43.52
C LEU A 146 -23.84 3.19 -44.50
N VAL A 147 -22.64 3.46 -44.00
CA VAL A 147 -21.49 3.86 -44.84
C VAL A 147 -21.14 2.77 -45.86
N LEU A 148 -21.22 1.49 -45.46
CA LEU A 148 -20.97 0.39 -46.36
C LEU A 148 -22.04 0.31 -47.45
N ASN A 149 -23.31 0.45 -47.10
CA ASN A 149 -24.41 0.44 -48.07
C ASN A 149 -24.33 1.61 -49.05
N GLU A 150 -24.04 2.82 -48.58
CA GLU A 150 -23.82 3.99 -49.45
C GLU A 150 -22.66 3.74 -50.43
N LYS A 151 -21.56 3.14 -49.95
CA LYS A 151 -20.41 2.85 -50.79
C LYS A 151 -20.67 1.73 -51.79
N ILE A 152 -21.47 0.73 -51.43
CA ILE A 152 -21.92 -0.34 -52.34
C ILE A 152 -22.83 0.26 -53.43
N SER A 153 -23.75 1.16 -53.08
CA SER A 153 -24.58 1.86 -54.05
C SER A 153 -23.77 2.70 -55.05
N HIS A 154 -22.67 3.31 -54.62
CA HIS A 154 -21.76 4.05 -55.50
C HIS A 154 -20.78 3.20 -56.33
N LEU A 155 -20.69 1.89 -56.07
CA LEU A 155 -19.88 0.94 -56.85
C LEU A 155 -20.73 0.13 -57.85
N GLY A 156 -22.06 0.30 -57.82
CA GLY A 156 -23.01 -0.38 -58.69
C GLY A 156 -23.54 0.44 -59.88
N ASP A 157 -23.09 1.69 -60.02
CA ASP A 157 -23.24 2.56 -61.20
C ASP A 157 -21.90 2.66 -61.96
#